data_AF-A0A8J5IF52-F1
#
_entry.id   AF-A0A8J5IF52-F1
#
_cell.length_a   1.000
_cell.length_b   1.000
_cell.length_c   1.000
_cell.angle_alpha   90.00
_cell.angle_beta   90.00
_cell.angle_gamma   90.00
#
_symmetry.space_group_name_H-M   'P 1'
#
loop_
_entity.id
_entity.type
_entity.pdbx_description
1 polymer ?
#
loop_
_entity_poly.entity_id
_entity_poly.type
_entity_poly.pdbx_seq_one_letter_code
_entity_poly.pdbx_strand_id
1 'polypeptide(L)' 'MRCKPQCANQERRQAVFEVRAAGEVTEELAAKYGIHRATLWRWAKVEEAEGDEHG' A
#
# COMPACT_ATOMS: atom_id res chain seq x y z
N MET A 1 5.43 9.11 -24.48
CA MET A 1 5.94 9.56 -23.16
C MET A 1 5.54 8.52 -22.12
N ARG A 2 6.49 7.76 -21.58
CA ARG A 2 6.23 6.73 -20.56
C ARG A 2 5.88 7.41 -19.23
N CYS A 3 4.86 6.86 -18.59
CA CYS A 3 4.16 7.26 -17.38
C CYS A 3 5.05 7.86 -16.29
N LYS A 4 4.57 8.91 -15.61
CA LYS A 4 5.06 9.29 -14.28
C LYS A 4 4.55 8.23 -13.28
N PRO A 5 5.39 7.31 -12.75
CA PRO A 5 4.97 6.32 -11.75
C PRO A 5 4.98 6.90 -10.32
N GLN A 6 5.41 8.15 -10.19
CA GLN A 6 5.86 8.76 -8.94
C GLN A 6 4.70 9.03 -7.97
N CYS A 7 3.53 9.42 -8.51
CA CYS A 7 2.33 9.69 -7.71
C CYS A 7 1.70 8.40 -7.18
N ALA A 8 1.57 7.38 -8.03
CA ALA A 8 1.02 6.07 -7.63
C ALA A 8 1.87 5.37 -6.56
N ASN A 9 3.18 5.62 -6.54
CA ASN A 9 4.09 5.04 -5.55
C ASN A 9 4.03 5.75 -4.18
N GLN A 10 3.70 7.05 -4.16
CA GLN A 10 3.51 7.79 -2.91
C GLN A 10 2.19 7.40 -2.22
N GLU A 11 1.08 7.37 -2.97
CA GLU A 11 -0.21 6.93 -2.43
C GLU A 11 -0.17 5.49 -1.92
N ARG A 12 0.49 4.58 -2.65
CA ARG A 12 0.73 3.20 -2.19
C ARG A 12 1.45 3.17 -0.85
N ARG A 13 2.57 3.88 -0.71
CA ARG A 13 3.35 3.89 0.54
C ARG A 13 2.55 4.45 1.70
N GLN A 14 1.76 5.50 1.46
CA GLN A 14 0.92 6.09 2.49
C GLN A 14 -0.21 5.14 2.91
N ALA A 15 -0.85 4.46 1.96
CA ALA A 15 -1.88 3.47 2.26
C ALA A 15 -1.33 2.28 3.06
N VAL A 16 -0.14 1.78 2.71
CA VAL A 16 0.52 0.71 3.48
C VAL A 16 0.94 1.18 4.88
N PHE A 17 1.42 2.41 5.01
CA PHE A 17 1.75 2.99 6.32
C PHE A 17 0.52 3.04 7.23
N GLU A 18 -0.65 3.46 6.71
CA GLU A 18 -1.89 3.49 7.48
C GLU A 18 -2.40 2.08 7.82
N VAL A 19 -2.29 1.11 6.91
CA VAL A 19 -2.57 -0.30 7.21
C VAL A 19 -1.69 -0.81 8.36
N ARG A 20 -0.39 -0.48 8.34
CA ARG A 20 0.55 -0.88 9.39
C ARG A 20 0.22 -0.22 10.73
N ALA A 21 -0.21 1.05 10.72
CA ALA A 21 -0.65 1.77 11.91
C ALA A 21 -1.96 1.22 12.48
N ALA A 22 -2.89 0.82 11.60
CA ALA A 22 -4.16 0.18 11.98
C ALA A 22 -3.97 -1.29 12.41
N GLY A 23 -2.90 -1.95 11.97
CA GLY A 23 -2.61 -3.36 12.21
C GLY A 23 -3.34 -4.33 11.27
N GLU A 24 -4.30 -3.84 10.47
CA GLU A 24 -5.06 -4.65 9.52
C GLU A 24 -5.56 -3.85 8.30
N VAL A 25 -5.97 -4.58 7.26
CA VAL A 25 -6.51 -3.99 6.03
C VAL A 25 -8.04 -3.87 6.16
N THR A 26 -8.53 -2.65 6.37
CA THR A 26 -9.96 -2.36 6.50
C THR A 26 -10.60 -1.90 5.19
N GLU A 27 -11.92 -2.08 5.07
CA GLU A 27 -12.69 -1.56 3.94
C GLU A 27 -12.73 -0.03 3.91
N GLU A 28 -12.69 0.62 5.08
CA GLU A 28 -12.62 2.07 5.21
C GLU A 28 -11.32 2.64 4.64
N LEU A 29 -10.18 1.99 4.90
CA LEU A 29 -8.90 2.37 4.29
C LEU A 29 -8.95 2.18 2.78
N ALA A 30 -9.48 1.06 2.30
CA ALA A 30 -9.62 0.82 0.86
C ALA A 30 -10.50 1.90 0.19
N ALA A 31 -11.63 2.26 0.82
CA ALA A 31 -12.52 3.32 0.35
C ALA A 31 -11.87 4.70 0.37
N LYS A 32 -11.07 5.04 1.40
CA LYS A 32 -10.32 6.30 1.50
C LYS A 32 -9.38 6.53 0.32
N TYR A 33 -8.72 5.47 -0.14
CA TYR A 33 -7.82 5.51 -1.30
C TYR A 33 -8.50 5.19 -2.63
N GLY A 34 -9.81 4.93 -2.64
CA GLY A 34 -10.55 4.59 -3.86
C GLY A 34 -10.09 3.28 -4.52
N ILE A 35 -9.54 2.35 -3.75
CA ILE A 35 -8.99 1.06 -4.23
C ILE A 35 -9.75 -0.12 -3.62
N HIS A 36 -9.61 -1.29 -4.25
CA HIS A 36 -10.10 -2.52 -3.64
C HIS A 36 -9.24 -2.94 -2.44
N ARG A 37 -9.90 -3.55 -1.44
CA ARG A 37 -9.25 -4.14 -0.26
C ARG A 37 -8.15 -5.15 -0.63
N ALA A 38 -8.35 -5.94 -1.68
CA ALA A 38 -7.36 -6.89 -2.19
C ALA A 38 -6.10 -6.19 -2.74
N THR A 39 -6.26 -5.03 -3.37
CA THR A 39 -5.13 -4.21 -3.85
C THR A 39 -4.31 -3.69 -2.67
N LEU A 40 -4.99 -3.19 -1.64
CA LEU A 40 -4.34 -2.70 -0.42
C LEU A 40 -3.58 -3.81 0.33
N TRP A 41 -4.18 -4.99 0.44
CA TRP A 41 -3.52 -6.17 1.00
C TRP A 41 -2.27 -6.57 0.22
N ARG A 42 -2.34 -6.56 -1.12
CA ARG A 42 -1.21 -6.89 -1.97
C ARG A 42 -0.06 -5.90 -1.79
N TRP A 43 -0.36 -4.61 -1.65
CA TRP A 43 0.66 -3.60 -1.37
C TRP A 43 1.31 -3.81 -0.01
N ALA A 44 0.52 -4.05 1.04
CA ALA A 44 1.04 -4.31 2.38
C ALA A 44 1.98 -5.54 2.39
N LYS A 45 1.62 -6.59 1.66
CA LYS A 45 2.46 -7.80 1.52
C LYS A 45 3.75 -7.58 0.76
N VAL A 46 3.74 -6.75 -0.29
CA VAL A 46 4.97 -6.47 -1.05
C VAL A 46 5.95 -5.64 -0.22
N GLU A 47 5.49 -4.62 0.51
CA GLU A 47 6.38 -3.83 1.38
C GLU A 47 6.94 -4.67 2.56
N GLU A 48 6.17 -5.64 3.08
CA GLU A 48 6.66 -6.61 4.09
C GLU A 48 7.79 -7.48 3.52
N ALA A 49 7.67 -7.93 2.27
CA ALA A 49 8.71 -8.71 1.59
C ALA A 49 9.94 -7.87 1.21
N GLU A 50 9.77 -6.61 0.81
CA GLU A 50 10.90 -5.71 0.50
C GLU A 50 11.64 -5.24 1.76
N GLY A 51 11.01 -5.33 2.94
CA GLY A 51 11.64 -5.05 4.23
C GLY A 51 12.50 -6.20 4.79
N ASP A 52 12.41 -7.40 4.22
CA ASP A 52 13.12 -8.60 4.71
C ASP A 52 14.44 -8.87 3.96
N GLU A 53 14.69 -8.19 2.82
CA GLU A 53 15.95 -8.34 2.04
C GLU A 53 17.11 -7.48 2.58
N HIS A 54 17.07 -7.08 3.86
CA HIS A 54 18.18 -6.44 4.57
C HIS A 54 18.44 -7.04 5.95
N GLY A 55 18.33 -8.38 6.05
CA GLY A 55 18.81 -9.19 7.16
C GLY A 55 20.24 -9.67 6.95
#